data_AF-A0A1V4YK93-F1
#
_entry.id   AF-A0A1V4YK93-F1
#
_cell.length_a   1.000
_cell.length_b   1.000
_cell.length_c   1.000
_cell.angle_alpha   90.00
_cell.angle_beta   90.00
_cell.angle_gamma   90.00
#
_symmetry.space_group_name_H-M   'P 1'
#
loop_
_entity.id
_entity.type
_entity.pdbx_description
1 polymer ?
#
loop_
_entity_poly.entity_id
_entity_poly.type
_entity_poly.pdbx_seq_one_letter_code
_entity_poly.pdbx_strand_id
1 'polypeptide(L)'
;MGGHVFFVLGSVAAISVYSKEVAIASILMITFGDMVASLIGMTLGKTPIKGTKKSLEGSAAEFFTDLVIAGVLLQSFPVAIVMACVATLTETWLSGIDDNLSIPVFSGFSAELILLLLSV
;
A
#
# COMPACT_ATOMS: atom_id res chain seq x y z
N MET A 1 9.44 -12.11 15.14
CA MET A 1 10.67 -11.30 15.02
C MET A 1 11.06 -11.30 13.55
N GLY A 2 10.72 -10.26 12.79
CA GLY A 2 10.93 -10.24 11.34
C GLY A 2 10.38 -8.99 10.63
N GLY A 3 9.21 -8.49 11.04
CA GLY A 3 8.54 -7.35 10.38
C GLY A 3 9.42 -6.11 10.21
N HIS A 4 10.21 -5.73 11.23
CA HIS A 4 11.13 -4.59 11.11
C HIS A 4 12.25 -4.81 10.06
N VAL A 5 12.70 -6.05 9.86
CA VAL A 5 13.68 -6.37 8.81
C VAL A 5 13.04 -6.22 7.43
N PHE A 6 11.82 -6.76 7.26
CA PHE A 6 11.07 -6.63 6.02
C PHE A 6 10.70 -5.18 5.71
N PHE A 7 10.36 -4.38 6.73
CA PHE A 7 10.11 -2.95 6.59
C PHE A 7 11.33 -2.20 6.08
N VAL A 8 12.50 -2.46 6.67
CA VAL A 8 13.76 -1.84 6.23
C VAL A 8 14.08 -2.30 4.79
N LEU A 9 13.93 -3.58 4.47
CA LEU A 9 14.16 -4.09 3.12
C LEU A 9 13.20 -3.48 2.09
N GLY A 10 11.91 -3.40 2.40
CA GLY A 10 10.89 -2.78 1.55
C GLY A 10 11.17 -1.29 1.34
N SER A 11 11.54 -0.58 2.40
CA SER A 11 11.93 0.83 2.32
C SER A 11 13.18 1.05 1.46
N VAL A 12 14.22 0.22 1.65
CA VAL A 12 15.45 0.29 0.85
C VAL A 12 15.14 -0.03 -0.62
N ALA A 13 14.32 -1.04 -0.90
CA ALA A 13 13.90 -1.37 -2.25
C ALA A 13 13.15 -0.19 -2.90
N ALA A 14 12.18 0.40 -2.20
CA ALA A 14 11.41 1.54 -2.69
C ALA A 14 12.29 2.76 -3.00
N ILE A 15 13.19 3.13 -2.08
CA ILE A 15 14.12 4.25 -2.25
C ILE A 15 15.11 4.01 -3.39
N SER A 16 15.52 2.75 -3.61
CA SER A 16 16.53 2.42 -4.63
C SER A 16 15.96 2.40 -6.04
N VAL A 17 14.67 2.09 -6.20
CA VAL A 17 14.06 1.79 -7.51
C VAL A 17 13.12 2.88 -8.00
N TYR A 18 12.40 3.56 -7.11
CA TYR A 18 11.33 4.49 -7.50
C TYR A 18 11.74 5.95 -7.42
N SER A 19 10.98 6.80 -8.11
CA SER A 19 11.05 8.25 -7.92
C SER A 19 10.82 8.63 -6.45
N LYS A 20 11.38 9.77 -6.02
CA LYS A 20 11.35 10.22 -4.62
C LYS A 20 9.92 10.23 -4.07
N GLU A 21 8.98 10.76 -4.83
CA GLU A 21 7.58 10.91 -4.43
C GLU A 21 6.89 9.54 -4.31
N VAL A 22 7.14 8.61 -5.24
CA VAL A 22 6.60 7.24 -5.20
C VAL A 22 7.21 6.43 -4.05
N ALA A 23 8.51 6.56 -3.81
CA ALA A 23 9.19 5.92 -2.68
C ALA A 23 8.61 6.41 -1.35
N ILE A 24 8.44 7.73 -1.17
CA ILE A 24 7.82 8.28 0.05
C ILE A 24 6.38 7.80 0.19
N ALA A 25 5.58 7.85 -0.89
CA ALA A 25 4.19 7.43 -0.86
C ALA A 25 4.06 5.95 -0.45
N SER A 26 4.83 5.05 -1.07
CA SER A 26 4.78 3.62 -0.79
C SER A 26 5.20 3.26 0.65
N ILE A 27 6.20 3.97 1.21
CA ILE A 27 6.60 3.83 2.63
C ILE A 27 5.51 4.36 3.57
N LEU A 28 4.83 5.45 3.21
CA LEU A 28 3.72 5.97 4.01
C LEU A 28 2.50 5.05 3.95
N MET A 29 2.22 4.39 2.82
CA MET A 29 1.13 3.41 2.70
C MET A 29 1.34 2.22 3.62
N ILE A 30 2.52 1.61 3.64
CA ILE A 30 2.79 0.54 4.61
C ILE A 30 2.73 1.06 6.07
N THR A 31 3.14 2.30 6.33
CA THR A 31 3.15 2.83 7.71
C THR A 31 1.76 3.19 8.22
N PHE A 32 0.96 3.87 7.40
CA PHE A 32 -0.34 4.43 7.79
C PHE A 32 -1.51 3.62 7.26
N GLY A 33 -1.44 3.13 6.01
CA GLY A 33 -2.45 2.27 5.40
C GLY A 33 -2.66 1.01 6.21
N ASP A 34 -1.62 0.17 6.40
CA ASP A 34 -1.71 -1.06 7.21
C ASP A 34 -2.16 -0.77 8.65
N MET A 35 -1.58 0.24 9.29
CA MET A 35 -1.97 0.63 10.64
C MET A 35 -3.47 0.96 10.73
N VAL A 36 -4.00 1.75 9.80
CA VAL A 36 -5.42 2.12 9.75
C VAL A 36 -6.29 0.90 9.40
N ALA A 37 -5.85 0.06 8.45
CA ALA A 37 -6.52 -1.18 8.08
C ALA A 37 -6.71 -2.09 9.29
N SER A 38 -5.65 -2.28 10.06
CA SER A 38 -5.61 -3.08 11.28
C SER A 38 -6.47 -2.47 12.39
N LEU A 39 -6.36 -1.16 12.61
CA LEU A 39 -7.15 -0.45 13.63
C LEU A 39 -8.65 -0.53 13.36
N ILE A 40 -9.07 -0.20 12.14
CA ILE A 40 -10.48 -0.24 11.73
C ILE A 40 -10.96 -1.69 11.64
N GLY A 41 -10.14 -2.60 11.12
CA GLY A 41 -10.46 -4.02 11.05
C GLY A 41 -10.72 -4.65 12.42
N MET A 42 -9.93 -4.29 13.44
CA MET A 42 -10.10 -4.79 14.80
C MET A 42 -11.27 -4.15 15.55
N THR A 43 -11.57 -2.87 15.30
CA THR A 43 -12.59 -2.11 16.06
C THR A 43 -13.96 -2.11 15.41
N LEU A 44 -14.03 -2.04 14.09
CA LEU A 44 -15.26 -1.88 13.30
C LEU A 44 -15.47 -3.00 12.26
N GLY A 45 -14.51 -3.92 12.11
CA GLY A 45 -14.59 -5.03 11.16
C GLY A 45 -15.76 -5.96 11.46
N LYS A 46 -16.79 -5.93 10.61
CA LYS A 46 -17.98 -6.78 10.72
C LYS A 46 -18.07 -7.76 9.56
N THR A 47 -17.47 -7.42 8.43
CA THR A 47 -17.62 -8.17 7.18
C THR A 47 -16.28 -8.82 6.80
N PRO A 48 -16.03 -10.09 7.19
CA PRO A 48 -14.78 -10.76 6.89
C PRO A 48 -14.64 -11.03 5.38
N ILE A 49 -13.43 -10.86 4.84
CA ILE A 49 -13.10 -11.20 3.47
C ILE A 49 -12.74 -12.69 3.40
N LYS A 50 -13.56 -13.46 2.68
CA LYS A 50 -13.41 -14.93 2.57
C LYS A 50 -11.99 -15.31 2.11
N GLY A 51 -11.38 -16.26 2.81
CA GLY A 51 -10.04 -16.76 2.49
C GLY A 51 -8.90 -15.90 3.04
N THR A 52 -9.20 -14.84 3.81
CA THR A 52 -8.20 -13.95 4.41
C THR A 52 -8.47 -13.77 5.92
N LYS A 53 -7.58 -13.07 6.62
CA LYS A 53 -7.79 -12.61 8.00
C LYS A 53 -8.28 -11.16 8.08
N LYS A 54 -8.61 -10.55 6.94
CA LYS A 54 -8.94 -9.12 6.81
C LYS A 54 -10.46 -8.91 6.74
N SER A 55 -10.91 -7.69 7.03
CA SER A 55 -12.30 -7.28 6.91
C SER A 55 -12.46 -6.26 5.78
N LEU A 56 -13.66 -6.20 5.17
CA LEU A 56 -13.95 -5.20 4.13
C LEU A 56 -13.83 -3.78 4.68
N GLU A 57 -14.21 -3.56 5.93
CA GLU A 57 -14.09 -2.25 6.56
C GLU A 57 -12.63 -1.82 6.74
N GLY A 58 -11.75 -2.76 7.11
CA GLY A 58 -10.31 -2.52 7.20
C GLY A 58 -9.70 -2.21 5.84
N SER A 59 -9.95 -3.05 4.83
CA SER A 59 -9.46 -2.82 3.47
C SER A 59 -9.99 -1.53 2.85
N ALA A 60 -11.25 -1.15 3.13
CA ALA A 60 -11.78 0.13 2.68
C ALA A 60 -11.06 1.31 3.34
N ALA A 61 -10.78 1.22 4.64
CA ALA A 61 -10.07 2.27 5.37
C ALA A 61 -8.62 2.43 4.89
N GLU A 62 -7.94 1.31 4.60
CA GLU A 62 -6.64 1.29 3.95
C GLU A 62 -6.68 2.01 2.61
N PHE A 63 -7.59 1.60 1.71
CA PHE A 63 -7.73 2.18 0.38
C PHE A 63 -7.92 3.69 0.43
N PHE A 64 -8.78 4.21 1.31
CA PHE A 64 -8.98 5.65 1.43
C PHE A 64 -7.76 6.36 2.01
N THR A 65 -7.06 5.74 2.96
CA THR A 65 -5.82 6.28 3.53
C THR A 65 -4.75 6.40 2.46
N ASP A 66 -4.54 5.33 1.70
CA ASP A 66 -3.54 5.26 0.63
C ASP A 66 -3.90 6.18 -0.54
N LEU A 67 -5.17 6.29 -0.90
CA LEU A 67 -5.64 7.21 -1.92
C LEU A 67 -5.34 8.67 -1.56
N VAL A 68 -5.51 9.04 -0.28
CA VAL A 68 -5.14 10.37 0.21
C VAL A 68 -3.63 10.57 0.15
N ILE A 69 -2.83 9.60 0.61
CA ILE A 69 -1.36 9.66 0.58
C ILE A 69 -0.86 9.87 -0.85
N ALA A 70 -1.27 9.01 -1.79
CA ALA A 70 -0.85 9.11 -3.18
C ALA A 70 -1.41 10.35 -3.87
N GLY A 71 -2.65 10.74 -3.58
CA GLY A 71 -3.27 11.94 -4.14
C GLY A 71 -2.51 13.21 -3.77
N VAL A 72 -2.07 13.32 -2.51
CA VAL A 72 -1.29 14.46 -2.01
C VAL A 72 0.14 14.46 -2.58
N LEU A 73 0.78 13.30 -2.70
CA LEU A 73 2.20 13.26 -3.10
C LEU A 73 2.43 13.23 -4.61
N LEU A 74 1.59 12.51 -5.36
CA LEU A 74 1.79 12.28 -6.80
C LEU A 74 1.01 13.25 -7.67
N GLN A 75 -0.01 13.93 -7.12
CA GLN A 75 -0.83 14.94 -7.82
C GLN A 75 -1.42 14.43 -9.16
N SER A 76 -1.56 13.10 -9.30
CA SER A 76 -2.12 12.44 -10.47
C SER A 76 -3.18 11.45 -10.03
N PHE A 77 -4.44 11.77 -10.33
CA PHE A 77 -5.58 10.98 -9.89
C PHE A 77 -5.57 9.53 -10.42
N PRO A 78 -5.24 9.25 -11.70
CA PRO A 78 -5.14 7.88 -12.19
C PRO A 78 -4.06 7.07 -11.47
N VAL A 79 -2.89 7.67 -11.23
CA VAL A 79 -1.78 7.02 -10.54
C VAL A 79 -2.17 6.73 -9.09
N ALA A 80 -2.79 7.69 -8.41
CA ALA A 80 -3.20 7.56 -7.01
C ALA A 80 -4.22 6.43 -6.80
N ILE A 81 -5.23 6.32 -7.68
CA ILE A 81 -6.20 5.22 -7.61
C ILE A 81 -5.52 3.87 -7.82
N VAL A 82 -4.68 3.74 -8.86
CA VAL A 82 -4.02 2.47 -9.16
C VAL A 82 -3.08 2.07 -8.02
N MET A 83 -2.29 3.01 -7.51
CA MET A 83 -1.36 2.76 -6.42
C MET A 83 -2.08 2.32 -5.14
N ALA A 84 -3.12 3.04 -4.73
CA ALA A 84 -3.92 2.72 -3.55
C ALA A 84 -4.64 1.38 -3.69
N CYS A 85 -5.23 1.10 -4.86
CA CYS A 85 -5.80 -0.21 -5.15
C CYS A 85 -4.75 -1.32 -4.97
N VAL A 86 -3.57 -1.19 -5.59
CA VAL A 86 -2.55 -2.23 -5.53
C VAL A 86 -2.01 -2.43 -4.11
N ALA A 87 -1.84 -1.37 -3.33
CA ALA A 87 -1.46 -1.48 -1.91
C ALA A 87 -2.50 -2.32 -1.13
N THR A 88 -3.77 -1.92 -1.19
CA THR A 88 -4.87 -2.62 -0.50
C THR A 88 -5.06 -4.07 -0.95
N LEU A 89 -4.92 -4.35 -2.26
CA LEU A 89 -5.02 -5.72 -2.76
C LEU A 89 -3.84 -6.58 -2.30
N THR A 90 -2.65 -6.00 -2.24
CA THR A 90 -1.44 -6.66 -1.75
C THR A 90 -1.63 -7.05 -0.29
N GLU A 91 -2.06 -6.10 0.54
CA GLU A 91 -2.35 -6.32 1.97
C GLU A 91 -3.45 -7.36 2.21
N THR A 92 -4.49 -7.34 1.38
CA THR A 92 -5.66 -8.19 1.56
C THR A 92 -5.38 -9.65 1.18
N TRP A 93 -4.67 -9.89 0.07
CA TRP A 93 -4.57 -11.23 -0.53
C TRP A 93 -3.17 -11.84 -0.57
N LEU A 94 -2.10 -11.08 -0.35
CA LEU A 94 -0.74 -11.61 -0.46
C LEU A 94 -0.21 -12.19 0.86
N SER A 95 -0.94 -13.12 1.46
CA SER A 95 -0.60 -13.67 2.79
C SER A 95 0.67 -14.55 2.85
N GLY A 96 1.37 -14.74 1.72
CA GLY A 96 2.60 -15.53 1.62
C GLY A 96 3.90 -14.72 1.73
N ILE A 97 3.80 -13.38 1.69
CA ILE A 97 4.92 -12.44 1.79
C ILE A 97 4.58 -11.42 2.87
N ASP A 98 5.58 -10.96 3.61
CA ASP A 98 5.41 -9.91 4.63
C ASP A 98 4.92 -8.61 3.97
N ASP A 99 3.86 -8.02 4.52
CA ASP A 99 3.26 -6.75 4.09
C ASP A 99 4.31 -5.63 4.05
N ASN A 100 5.21 -5.60 5.04
CA ASN A 100 6.24 -4.60 5.17
C ASN A 100 7.24 -4.57 4.01
N LEU A 101 7.36 -5.68 3.27
CA LEU A 101 8.15 -5.77 2.06
C LEU A 101 7.27 -5.64 0.81
N SER A 102 6.14 -6.34 0.79
CA SER A 102 5.32 -6.46 -0.41
C SER A 102 4.58 -5.17 -0.77
N ILE A 103 4.01 -4.45 0.20
CA ILE A 103 3.28 -3.20 -0.09
C ILE A 103 4.19 -2.16 -0.76
N PRO A 104 5.39 -1.83 -0.22
CA PRO A 104 6.26 -0.86 -0.88
C PRO A 104 6.67 -1.26 -2.30
N VAL A 105 6.91 -2.56 -2.54
CA VAL A 105 7.33 -3.10 -3.83
C VAL A 105 6.20 -3.06 -4.86
N PHE A 106 5.02 -3.60 -4.54
CA PHE A 106 3.95 -3.71 -5.53
C PHE A 106 3.24 -2.38 -5.79
N SER A 107 2.98 -1.58 -4.74
CA SER A 107 2.35 -0.26 -4.91
C SER A 107 3.29 0.73 -5.60
N GLY A 108 4.57 0.77 -5.22
CA GLY A 108 5.55 1.63 -5.87
C GLY A 108 5.76 1.27 -7.35
N PHE A 109 5.86 -0.03 -7.66
CA PHE A 109 5.97 -0.49 -9.04
C PHE A 109 4.76 -0.10 -9.89
N SER A 110 3.53 -0.25 -9.36
CA SER A 110 2.34 0.12 -10.11
C SER A 110 2.27 1.63 -10.38
N ALA A 111 2.63 2.46 -9.40
CA ALA A 111 2.67 3.90 -9.57
C ALA A 111 3.71 4.33 -10.63
N GLU A 112 4.94 3.82 -10.54
CA GLU A 112 6.02 4.13 -11.48
C GLU A 112 5.67 3.67 -12.91
N LEU A 113 5.05 2.50 -13.05
CA LEU A 113 4.58 2.00 -14.34
C LEU A 113 3.51 2.91 -14.95
N ILE A 114 2.50 3.33 -14.18
CA ILE A 114 1.46 4.23 -14.71
C ILE A 114 2.04 5.60 -15.04
N LEU A 115 2.94 6.15 -14.21
CA LEU A 115 3.63 7.41 -14.51
C LEU A 115 4.40 7.32 -15.83
N LEU A 116 5.13 6.23 -16.05
CA LEU A 116 5.84 5.99 -17.30
C LEU A 116 4.87 5.91 -18.49
N LEU A 117 3.75 5.18 -18.36
CA LEU A 117 2.74 5.09 -19.44
C LEU A 117 2.05 6.43 -19.75
N LEU A 118 1.87 7.31 -18.77
CA LEU A 118 1.29 8.64 -18.97
C LEU A 118 2.29 9.67 -19.53
N SER A 119 3.59 9.37 -19.44
CA SER A 119 4.66 10.22 -19.98
C SER A 119 4.97 9.97 -21.47
N VAL A 120 4.39 8.91 -22.04
CA VAL A 120 4.49 8.53 -23.46
C VAL A 120 3.35 9.17 -24.25
#